data_AF-A0A9E6DRY2-F1
#
_entry.id   AF-A0A9E6DRY2-F1
#
_cell.length_a   1.000
_cell.length_b   1.000
_cell.length_c   1.000
_cell.angle_alpha   90.00
_cell.angle_beta   90.00
_cell.angle_gamma   90.00
#
_symmetry.space_group_name_H-M   'P 1'
#
loop_
_entity.id
_entity.type
_entity.pdbx_description
1 polymer ?
#
loop_
_entity_poly.entity_id
_entity_poly.type
_entity_poly.pdbx_seq_one_letter_code
_entity_poly.pdbx_strand_id
1 'polypeptide(L)'
;MSVDRWLAVAQSEVMRCSVLVTTLICVAVLFACGEPLDGEPFDRGEGSSESRVDYFERYPDAPYGNSVGAVIEDMDFLGWHNASAEGFDSARVRRISLREFHDPDGSLGIKLIMINVAASWCAACQIEYERFDEDGSYAYYRERGVEFVGTLYEGPAGAPASFEDLEHWGETFEVAFPFVLDPGFQMGSYFNRAATPMNMLVDAKTMRILRIEEGWSVEEDSSYWNLVEYELSLRQ
;
A
#
# COMPACT_ATOMS: atom_id res chain seq x y z
N MET A 1 36.13 6.34 -43.00
CA MET A 1 36.14 7.17 -41.77
C MET A 1 35.88 6.21 -40.62
N SER A 2 36.93 5.95 -39.82
CA SER A 2 37.04 4.80 -38.92
C SER A 2 36.60 5.14 -37.50
N VAL A 3 35.82 4.24 -36.91
CA VAL A 3 35.25 4.30 -35.56
C VAL A 3 36.24 3.57 -34.63
N ASP A 4 37.26 4.26 -34.12
CA ASP A 4 38.21 3.69 -33.16
C ASP A 4 38.93 4.80 -32.39
N ARG A 5 38.44 5.10 -31.19
CA ARG A 5 39.14 5.74 -30.06
C ARG A 5 38.08 6.24 -29.12
N TRP A 6 37.91 5.59 -27.97
CA TRP A 6 37.64 6.17 -26.65
C TRP A 6 37.45 5.00 -25.67
N LEU A 7 38.56 4.33 -25.36
CA LEU A 7 38.69 3.48 -24.18
C LEU A 7 39.95 3.96 -23.43
N ALA A 8 39.84 3.94 -22.10
CA ALA A 8 40.89 4.08 -21.09
C ALA A 8 41.33 5.51 -20.70
N VAL A 9 40.82 5.97 -19.55
CA VAL A 9 41.62 6.70 -18.56
C VAL A 9 41.31 6.13 -17.16
N ALA A 10 42.32 5.44 -16.61
CA ALA A 10 42.74 5.29 -15.20
C ALA A 10 41.63 5.29 -14.12
N GLN A 11 41.29 4.20 -13.43
CA GLN A 11 42.08 3.37 -12.50
C GLN A 11 43.02 4.11 -11.52
N SER A 12 42.83 3.73 -10.25
CA SER A 12 43.61 3.97 -9.03
C SER A 12 43.47 5.34 -8.39
N GLU A 13 42.79 5.40 -7.25
CA GLU A 13 43.42 5.82 -5.99
C GLU A 13 42.84 5.05 -4.80
N VAL A 14 43.76 4.33 -4.15
CA VAL A 14 43.65 3.69 -2.84
C VAL A 14 43.78 4.79 -1.81
N MET A 15 42.79 5.00 -0.93
CA MET A 15 43.11 5.62 0.35
C MET A 15 42.22 5.12 1.48
N ARG A 16 42.87 4.33 2.34
CA ARG A 16 42.42 3.86 3.64
C ARG A 16 42.23 5.05 4.57
N CYS A 17 41.09 5.16 5.24
CA CYS A 17 40.99 5.93 6.47
C CYS A 17 40.22 5.13 7.51
N SER A 18 40.96 4.27 8.23
CA SER A 18 40.51 3.67 9.48
C SER A 18 40.53 4.75 10.56
N VAL A 19 39.39 5.11 11.11
CA VAL A 19 39.31 5.79 12.40
C VAL A 19 38.38 4.99 13.30
N LEU A 20 39.00 4.19 14.16
CA LEU A 20 38.43 3.67 15.39
C LEU A 20 38.15 4.86 16.32
N VAL A 21 36.88 5.14 16.62
CA VAL A 21 36.51 5.92 17.80
C VAL A 21 35.73 5.00 18.72
N THR A 22 36.43 4.56 19.77
CA THR A 22 35.86 3.83 20.90
C THR A 22 35.41 4.88 21.91
N THR A 23 34.11 5.00 22.14
CA THR A 23 33.61 5.80 23.29
C THR A 23 32.64 4.98 24.10
N LEU A 24 33.05 4.84 25.35
CA LEU A 24 32.56 4.00 26.43
C LEU A 24 31.79 4.94 27.37
N ILE A 25 30.46 4.83 27.48
CA ILE A 25 29.69 5.64 28.45
C ILE A 25 28.62 4.81 29.17
N CYS A 26 28.98 4.50 30.41
CA CYS A 26 28.19 4.51 31.64
C CYS A 26 26.74 4.01 31.63
N VAL A 27 26.62 2.77 32.13
CA VAL A 27 25.47 2.24 32.85
C VAL A 27 25.12 3.13 34.05
N ALA A 28 23.90 3.66 34.09
CA ALA A 28 23.28 4.19 35.30
C ALA A 28 22.02 3.37 35.60
N VAL A 29 22.15 2.42 36.53
CA VAL A 29 21.02 1.70 37.12
C VAL A 29 20.45 2.58 38.22
N LEU A 30 19.25 3.11 38.02
CA LEU A 30 18.45 3.68 39.10
C LEU A 30 17.37 2.67 39.49
N PHE A 31 17.59 2.02 40.63
CA PHE A 31 16.56 1.35 41.40
C PHE A 31 15.63 2.41 42.00
N ALA A 32 14.37 2.44 41.58
CA ALA A 32 13.31 3.15 42.29
C ALA A 32 12.33 2.11 42.86
N CYS A 33 12.39 1.91 44.17
CA CYS A 33 11.43 1.13 44.93
C CYS A 33 10.25 2.02 45.36
N GLY A 34 9.06 1.68 44.85
CA GLY A 34 7.83 1.44 45.63
C GLY A 34 7.16 2.58 46.40
N GLU A 35 5.89 2.82 46.05
CA GLU A 35 4.80 3.01 47.02
C GLU A 35 3.54 2.28 46.50
N PRO A 36 2.82 1.50 47.33
CA PRO A 36 1.54 0.91 46.98
C PRO A 36 0.46 1.99 47.14
N LEU A 37 -0.19 2.38 46.04
CA LEU A 37 -1.38 3.23 46.10
C LEU A 37 -2.59 2.37 46.45
N ASP A 38 -3.23 2.75 47.55
CA ASP A 38 -4.46 2.18 48.07
C ASP A 38 -5.56 2.17 47.01
N GLY A 39 -6.12 0.97 46.80
CA GLY A 39 -7.21 0.73 45.87
C GLY A 39 -8.53 1.26 46.43
N GLU A 40 -8.99 2.38 45.89
CA GLU A 40 -10.40 2.74 45.94
C GLU A 40 -11.20 1.76 45.04
N PRO A 41 -12.36 1.25 45.48
CA PRO A 41 -13.20 0.41 44.64
C PRO A 41 -13.76 1.27 43.51
N PHE A 42 -13.23 1.07 42.30
CA PHE A 42 -13.77 1.70 41.11
C PHE A 42 -15.17 1.17 40.88
N ASP A 43 -16.13 2.08 41.05
CA ASP A 43 -17.54 1.92 40.73
C ASP A 43 -17.66 1.36 39.31
N ARG A 44 -18.16 0.12 39.21
CA ARG A 44 -18.42 -0.53 37.92
C ARG A 44 -19.69 0.09 37.37
N GLY A 45 -19.55 1.32 36.90
CA GLY A 45 -20.55 1.97 36.08
C GLY A 45 -20.86 1.05 34.90
N GLU A 46 -22.03 0.43 34.94
CA GLU A 46 -22.70 -0.18 33.80
C GLU A 46 -23.05 0.94 32.81
N GLY A 47 -22.02 1.50 32.17
CA GLY A 47 -22.16 2.21 30.93
C GLY A 47 -22.38 1.16 29.86
N SER A 48 -23.64 1.00 29.45
CA SER A 48 -24.07 0.21 28.31
C SER A 48 -23.16 0.46 27.10
N SER A 49 -22.20 -0.44 26.88
CA SER A 49 -21.44 -0.55 25.63
C SER A 49 -22.30 -1.21 24.55
N GLU A 50 -23.56 -0.82 24.46
CA GLU A 50 -24.47 -1.33 23.44
C GLU A 50 -23.99 -0.83 22.07
N SER A 51 -23.52 -1.82 21.30
CA SER A 51 -23.53 -1.89 19.83
C SER A 51 -22.70 -0.87 19.04
N ARG A 52 -21.41 -0.75 19.35
CA ARG A 52 -20.40 -0.49 18.30
C ARG A 52 -19.58 -1.75 18.00
N VAL A 53 -20.24 -2.90 18.16
CA VAL A 53 -19.77 -4.22 17.78
C VAL A 53 -20.73 -4.69 16.69
N ASP A 54 -20.16 -5.24 15.61
CA ASP A 54 -20.85 -5.94 14.51
C ASP A 54 -21.22 -5.13 13.25
N TYR A 55 -20.47 -4.06 12.95
CA TYR A 55 -20.56 -3.38 11.64
C TYR A 55 -19.34 -3.60 10.74
N PHE A 56 -18.28 -4.26 11.25
CA PHE A 56 -17.39 -5.08 10.42
C PHE A 56 -18.10 -6.40 10.11
N GLU A 57 -19.33 -6.31 9.59
CA GLU A 57 -20.07 -7.45 9.07
C GLU A 57 -19.12 -8.22 8.16
N ARG A 58 -18.99 -9.52 8.46
CA ARG A 58 -17.91 -10.39 7.97
C ARG A 58 -17.63 -10.13 6.50
N TYR A 59 -16.35 -9.93 6.21
CA TYR A 59 -15.80 -10.17 4.89
C TYR A 59 -16.46 -11.41 4.27
N PRO A 60 -16.82 -11.42 2.98
CA PRO A 60 -17.58 -12.53 2.42
C PRO A 60 -16.89 -13.87 2.67
N ASP A 61 -17.65 -14.87 3.11
CA ASP A 61 -17.09 -16.19 3.40
C ASP A 61 -16.50 -16.85 2.13
N ALA A 62 -15.47 -17.67 2.33
CA ALA A 62 -14.85 -18.49 1.28
C ALA A 62 -15.88 -19.37 0.52
N PRO A 63 -15.62 -19.79 -0.74
CA PRO A 63 -14.30 -19.83 -1.38
C PRO A 63 -13.85 -18.50 -1.98
N TYR A 64 -12.60 -18.12 -1.68
CA TYR A 64 -11.88 -17.07 -2.39
C TYR A 64 -11.34 -17.58 -3.72
N GLY A 65 -11.05 -16.66 -4.64
CA GLY A 65 -10.42 -16.98 -5.91
C GLY A 65 -9.69 -15.79 -6.53
N ASN A 66 -8.90 -16.09 -7.56
CA ASN A 66 -7.98 -15.15 -8.20
C ASN A 66 -8.37 -14.76 -9.64
N SER A 67 -9.62 -15.01 -10.02
CA SER A 67 -10.15 -14.70 -11.34
C SER A 67 -11.29 -13.70 -11.27
N VAL A 68 -11.53 -12.98 -12.36
CA VAL A 68 -12.74 -12.14 -12.52
C VAL A 68 -13.99 -12.92 -12.13
N GLY A 69 -14.85 -12.28 -11.33
CA GLY A 69 -16.06 -12.83 -10.75
C GLY A 69 -15.87 -13.53 -9.41
N ALA A 70 -14.65 -13.92 -9.02
CA ALA A 70 -14.39 -14.52 -7.72
C ALA A 70 -14.39 -13.46 -6.60
N VAL A 71 -14.64 -13.91 -5.37
CA VAL A 71 -14.40 -13.09 -4.17
C VAL A 71 -12.90 -13.08 -3.91
N ILE A 72 -12.30 -11.90 -3.80
CA ILE A 72 -10.88 -11.75 -3.47
C ILE A 72 -10.62 -12.22 -2.03
N GLU A 73 -9.43 -12.76 -1.74
CA GLU A 73 -9.06 -13.11 -0.36
C GLU A 73 -8.87 -11.86 0.50
N ASP A 74 -9.25 -11.95 1.77
CA ASP A 74 -9.02 -10.88 2.73
C ASP A 74 -7.55 -10.85 3.18
N MET A 75 -6.76 -10.02 2.49
CA MET A 75 -5.32 -9.90 2.73
C MET A 75 -5.01 -8.79 3.72
N ASP A 76 -3.99 -9.03 4.54
CA ASP A 76 -3.41 -8.06 5.48
C ASP A 76 -2.04 -7.61 4.97
N PHE A 77 -1.82 -6.30 5.01
CA PHE A 77 -0.55 -5.66 4.64
C PHE A 77 -0.08 -4.70 5.74
N LEU A 78 1.17 -4.24 5.63
CA LEU A 78 1.68 -3.14 6.46
C LEU A 78 1.81 -1.90 5.58
N GLY A 79 1.23 -0.78 5.99
CA GLY A 79 1.37 0.50 5.29
C GLY A 79 0.68 1.67 5.98
N TRP A 80 0.36 2.69 5.20
CA TRP A 80 -0.38 3.88 5.63
C TRP A 80 -1.77 3.90 5.00
N HIS A 81 -2.79 4.40 5.73
CA HIS A 81 -4.11 4.60 5.11
C HIS A 81 -4.14 5.85 4.25
N ASN A 82 -3.25 6.80 4.53
CA ASN A 82 -3.00 7.94 3.68
C ASN A 82 -1.54 8.34 3.85
N ALA A 83 -0.68 7.93 2.93
CA ALA A 83 0.76 8.06 3.09
C ALA A 83 1.21 9.53 3.23
N SER A 84 0.67 10.43 2.40
CA SER A 84 0.98 11.86 2.46
C SER A 84 0.48 12.54 3.75
N ALA A 85 -0.73 12.21 4.22
CA ALA A 85 -1.25 12.76 5.49
C ALA A 85 -0.50 12.21 6.71
N GLU A 86 0.02 10.98 6.61
CA GLU A 86 0.84 10.36 7.65
C GLU A 86 2.31 10.81 7.57
N GLY A 87 2.70 11.53 6.51
CA GLY A 87 4.01 12.12 6.32
C GLY A 87 5.09 11.11 5.95
N PHE A 88 4.70 9.98 5.34
CA PHE A 88 5.58 8.88 4.95
C PHE A 88 6.43 8.30 6.10
N ASP A 89 6.02 8.55 7.35
CA ASP A 89 6.74 8.14 8.55
C ASP A 89 6.54 6.63 8.81
N SER A 90 7.61 5.84 8.63
CA SER A 90 7.59 4.40 8.88
C SER A 90 7.16 4.01 10.30
N ALA A 91 7.29 4.91 11.28
CA ALA A 91 6.81 4.67 12.65
C ALA A 91 5.27 4.71 12.75
N ARG A 92 4.56 5.20 11.73
CA ARG A 92 3.09 5.28 11.66
C ARG A 92 2.46 4.16 10.85
N VAL A 93 3.28 3.32 10.22
CA VAL A 93 2.82 2.14 9.52
C VAL A 93 1.99 1.27 10.45
N ARG A 94 0.88 0.78 9.93
CA ARG A 94 -0.04 -0.13 10.62
C ARG A 94 -0.49 -1.24 9.70
N ARG A 95 -1.13 -2.24 10.30
CA ARG A 95 -1.83 -3.26 9.52
C ARG A 95 -3.01 -2.61 8.80
N ILE A 96 -3.13 -2.90 7.51
CA ILE A 96 -4.25 -2.51 6.66
C ILE A 96 -4.78 -3.78 6.02
N SER A 97 -6.06 -4.01 6.18
CA SER A 97 -6.75 -5.21 5.71
C SER A 97 -7.74 -4.86 4.61
N LEU A 98 -7.90 -5.71 3.61
CA LEU A 98 -8.88 -5.45 2.54
C LEU A 98 -10.32 -5.37 3.07
N ARG A 99 -10.63 -6.03 4.19
CA ARG A 99 -11.92 -5.87 4.89
C ARG A 99 -12.24 -4.45 5.34
N GLU A 100 -11.24 -3.59 5.50
CA GLU A 100 -11.47 -2.20 5.92
C GLU A 100 -12.12 -1.37 4.81
N PHE A 101 -12.10 -1.87 3.58
CA PHE A 101 -12.73 -1.26 2.41
C PHE A 101 -14.02 -1.99 1.98
N HIS A 102 -14.40 -3.07 2.69
CA HIS A 102 -15.65 -3.79 2.43
C HIS A 102 -16.83 -2.95 2.94
N ASP A 103 -17.72 -2.57 2.01
CA ASP A 103 -18.84 -1.67 2.25
C ASP A 103 -20.18 -2.34 1.84
N PRO A 104 -20.62 -3.40 2.55
CA PRO A 104 -21.78 -4.19 2.14
C PRO A 104 -23.09 -3.39 2.17
N ASP A 105 -23.18 -2.40 3.06
CA ASP A 105 -24.39 -1.59 3.29
C ASP A 105 -24.26 -0.14 2.79
N GLY A 106 -23.09 0.27 2.31
CA GLY A 106 -22.83 1.60 1.76
C GLY A 106 -22.48 2.66 2.81
N SER A 107 -22.26 2.27 4.08
CA SER A 107 -21.93 3.20 5.16
C SER A 107 -20.54 3.84 5.04
N LEU A 108 -19.60 3.22 4.32
CA LEU A 108 -18.28 3.81 4.04
C LEU A 108 -18.30 4.74 2.82
N GLY A 109 -19.34 4.66 1.99
CA GLY A 109 -19.45 5.37 0.71
C GLY A 109 -18.46 4.85 -0.34
N ILE A 110 -17.93 3.65 -0.17
CA ILE A 110 -17.00 3.00 -1.10
C ILE A 110 -17.81 2.07 -2.00
N LYS A 111 -17.75 2.31 -3.31
CA LYS A 111 -18.42 1.53 -4.34
C LYS A 111 -17.47 0.55 -5.02
N LEU A 112 -16.23 1.00 -5.23
CA LEU A 112 -15.19 0.26 -5.92
C LEU A 112 -13.87 0.41 -5.16
N ILE A 113 -13.05 -0.64 -5.21
CA ILE A 113 -11.68 -0.62 -4.75
C ILE A 113 -10.79 -0.84 -5.97
N MET A 114 -9.91 0.12 -6.25
CA MET A 114 -8.86 -0.02 -7.24
C MET A 114 -7.59 -0.46 -6.52
N ILE A 115 -7.12 -1.68 -6.78
CA ILE A 115 -5.86 -2.19 -6.26
C ILE A 115 -4.81 -2.05 -7.36
N ASN A 116 -3.75 -1.29 -7.09
CA ASN A 116 -2.58 -1.20 -7.97
C ASN A 116 -1.42 -2.00 -7.35
N VAL A 117 -0.70 -2.77 -8.16
CA VAL A 117 0.50 -3.49 -7.75
C VAL A 117 1.70 -3.01 -8.55
N ALA A 118 2.68 -2.48 -7.83
CA ALA A 118 3.88 -1.87 -8.38
C ALA A 118 5.17 -2.54 -7.87
N ALA A 119 6.22 -2.36 -8.65
CA ALA A 119 7.59 -2.63 -8.25
C ALA A 119 8.45 -1.37 -8.51
N SER A 120 9.41 -1.09 -7.64
CA SER A 120 10.15 0.18 -7.74
C SER A 120 10.97 0.29 -9.02
N TRP A 121 11.44 -0.84 -9.56
CA TRP A 121 12.21 -0.93 -10.80
C TRP A 121 11.37 -0.82 -12.07
N CYS A 122 10.04 -0.86 -11.96
CA CYS A 122 9.12 -0.92 -13.09
C CYS A 122 8.81 0.50 -13.61
N ALA A 123 9.34 0.84 -14.79
CA ALA A 123 9.13 2.15 -15.41
C ALA A 123 7.65 2.45 -15.71
N ALA A 124 6.88 1.44 -16.13
CA ALA A 124 5.44 1.57 -16.35
C ALA A 124 4.69 1.96 -15.06
N CYS A 125 5.09 1.39 -13.93
CA CYS A 125 4.50 1.68 -12.62
C CYS A 125 4.77 3.11 -12.18
N GLN A 126 5.99 3.61 -12.45
CA GLN A 126 6.35 5.00 -12.17
C GLN A 126 5.47 5.95 -12.99
N ILE A 127 5.28 5.67 -14.29
CA ILE A 127 4.39 6.45 -15.17
C ILE A 127 2.93 6.45 -14.68
N GLU A 128 2.40 5.31 -14.21
CA GLU A 128 1.05 5.26 -13.65
C GLU A 128 0.90 6.17 -12.43
N TYR A 129 1.85 6.12 -11.51
CA TYR A 129 1.83 6.95 -10.30
C TYR A 129 2.03 8.43 -10.59
N GLU A 130 2.92 8.78 -11.53
CA GLU A 130 3.04 10.16 -12.05
C GLU A 130 1.68 10.67 -12.55
N ARG A 131 0.95 9.85 -13.33
CA ARG A 131 -0.38 10.23 -13.83
C ARG A 131 -1.45 10.32 -12.74
N PHE A 132 -1.41 9.45 -11.73
CA PHE A 132 -2.37 9.53 -10.63
C PHE A 132 -2.31 10.89 -9.93
N ASP A 133 -1.10 11.43 -9.76
CA ASP A 133 -0.86 12.75 -9.20
C ASP A 133 -1.19 13.87 -10.21
N GLU A 134 -0.59 13.84 -11.40
CA GLU A 134 -0.74 14.89 -12.43
C GLU A 134 -2.21 15.15 -12.81
N ASP A 135 -2.99 14.07 -12.98
CA ASP A 135 -4.40 14.16 -13.38
C ASP A 135 -5.33 14.35 -12.17
N GLY A 136 -4.82 14.29 -10.94
CA GLY A 136 -5.63 14.32 -9.71
C GLY A 136 -6.64 13.16 -9.64
N SER A 137 -6.31 12.02 -10.27
CA SER A 137 -7.21 10.90 -10.48
C SER A 137 -7.78 10.37 -9.16
N TYR A 138 -6.93 10.22 -8.13
CA TYR A 138 -7.39 9.72 -6.85
C TYR A 138 -8.44 10.63 -6.22
N ALA A 139 -8.20 11.95 -6.15
CA ALA A 139 -9.17 12.89 -5.59
C ALA A 139 -10.50 12.84 -6.37
N TYR A 140 -10.44 12.85 -7.70
CA TYR A 140 -11.60 12.79 -8.58
C TYR A 140 -12.46 11.53 -8.35
N TYR A 141 -11.84 10.35 -8.30
CA TYR A 141 -12.56 9.09 -8.14
C TYR A 141 -12.95 8.81 -6.70
N ARG A 142 -12.19 9.32 -5.71
CA ARG A 142 -12.50 9.17 -4.29
C ARG A 142 -13.81 9.83 -3.90
N GLU A 143 -14.06 11.03 -4.42
CA GLU A 143 -15.33 11.75 -4.24
C GLU A 143 -16.53 11.00 -4.82
N ARG A 144 -16.28 10.06 -5.74
CA ARG A 144 -17.31 9.27 -6.43
C ARG A 144 -17.43 7.84 -5.88
N GLY A 145 -16.66 7.53 -4.84
CA GLY A 145 -16.70 6.24 -4.13
C GLY A 145 -15.72 5.19 -4.66
N VAL A 146 -14.61 5.58 -5.29
CA VAL A 146 -13.50 4.64 -5.56
C VAL A 146 -12.40 4.84 -4.52
N GLU A 147 -12.03 3.79 -3.81
CA GLU A 147 -10.86 3.81 -2.93
C GLU A 147 -9.66 3.18 -3.64
N PHE A 148 -8.50 3.82 -3.56
CA PHE A 148 -7.27 3.30 -4.17
C PHE A 148 -6.48 2.55 -3.09
N VAL A 149 -5.89 1.42 -3.45
CA VAL A 149 -4.97 0.67 -2.60
C VAL A 149 -3.74 0.36 -3.44
N GLY A 150 -2.69 1.15 -3.26
CA GLY A 150 -1.41 0.88 -3.90
C GLY A 150 -0.62 -0.14 -3.10
N THR A 151 0.04 -1.06 -3.79
CA THR A 151 0.88 -2.08 -3.16
C THR A 151 2.28 -2.08 -3.81
N LEU A 152 3.33 -2.15 -2.99
CA LEU A 152 4.70 -2.24 -3.44
C LEU A 152 5.28 -3.59 -3.03
N TYR A 153 5.54 -4.47 -4.00
CA TYR A 153 6.03 -5.83 -3.71
C TYR A 153 7.55 -5.97 -3.85
N GLU A 154 8.16 -5.16 -4.71
CA GLU A 154 9.60 -5.19 -4.97
C GLU A 154 10.25 -3.81 -4.95
N GLY A 155 11.42 -3.77 -4.33
CA GLY A 155 12.37 -2.67 -4.35
C GLY A 155 13.42 -2.81 -5.47
N PRO A 156 14.50 -2.00 -5.41
CA PRO A 156 15.53 -1.98 -6.44
C PRO A 156 16.13 -3.36 -6.72
N ALA A 157 16.45 -3.60 -7.99
CA ALA A 157 17.01 -4.88 -8.48
C ALA A 157 16.13 -6.12 -8.20
N GLY A 158 14.83 -5.94 -7.97
CA GLY A 158 13.87 -7.03 -7.77
C GLY A 158 13.96 -7.69 -6.39
N ALA A 159 14.59 -7.02 -5.42
CA ALA A 159 14.56 -7.44 -4.02
C ALA A 159 13.14 -7.21 -3.45
N PRO A 160 12.68 -8.02 -2.47
CA PRO A 160 11.43 -7.75 -1.76
C PRO A 160 11.40 -6.30 -1.23
N ALA A 161 10.28 -5.61 -1.39
CA ALA A 161 10.16 -4.23 -0.95
C ALA A 161 10.38 -4.09 0.56
N SER A 162 11.05 -3.02 0.96
CA SER A 162 11.26 -2.62 2.34
C SER A 162 10.46 -1.36 2.68
N PHE A 163 10.39 -0.97 3.95
CA PHE A 163 9.79 0.30 4.33
C PHE A 163 10.51 1.51 3.76
N GLU A 164 11.83 1.42 3.57
CA GLU A 164 12.61 2.48 2.91
C GLU A 164 12.17 2.63 1.45
N ASP A 165 11.88 1.53 0.76
CA ASP A 165 11.35 1.58 -0.61
C ASP A 165 9.93 2.17 -0.64
N LEU A 166 9.09 1.82 0.33
CA LEU A 166 7.71 2.32 0.44
C LEU A 166 7.69 3.83 0.75
N GLU A 167 8.55 4.29 1.66
CA GLU A 167 8.75 5.71 2.00
C GLU A 167 9.26 6.48 0.78
N HIS A 168 10.34 6.00 0.16
CA HIS A 168 10.91 6.65 -1.02
C HIS A 168 9.90 6.74 -2.19
N TRP A 169 9.15 5.67 -2.45
CA TRP A 169 8.11 5.68 -3.47
C TRP A 169 6.96 6.64 -3.11
N GLY A 170 6.49 6.58 -1.86
CA GLY A 170 5.45 7.45 -1.34
C GLY A 170 5.79 8.93 -1.50
N GLU A 171 7.00 9.32 -1.12
CA GLU A 171 7.51 10.68 -1.26
C GLU A 171 7.68 11.09 -2.73
N THR A 172 8.21 10.20 -3.58
CA THR A 172 8.52 10.50 -4.98
C THR A 172 7.25 10.81 -5.79
N PHE A 173 6.16 10.10 -5.51
CA PHE A 173 4.90 10.20 -6.24
C PHE A 173 3.76 10.81 -5.40
N GLU A 174 4.10 11.47 -4.29
CA GLU A 174 3.17 12.17 -3.39
C GLU A 174 1.91 11.35 -3.02
N VAL A 175 2.08 10.06 -2.76
CA VAL A 175 0.97 9.10 -2.64
C VAL A 175 -0.02 9.51 -1.55
N ALA A 176 -1.26 9.81 -1.93
CA ALA A 176 -2.30 10.34 -1.03
C ALA A 176 -3.42 9.34 -0.66
N PHE A 177 -3.23 8.07 -1.02
CA PHE A 177 -4.17 6.97 -0.80
C PHE A 177 -3.54 5.85 0.05
N PRO A 178 -4.31 4.83 0.49
CA PRO A 178 -3.77 3.66 1.14
C PRO A 178 -2.60 3.06 0.36
N PHE A 179 -1.43 2.98 0.98
CA PHE A 179 -0.21 2.49 0.34
C PHE A 179 0.52 1.51 1.24
N VAL A 180 0.69 0.28 0.74
CA VAL A 180 1.08 -0.87 1.56
C VAL A 180 2.22 -1.67 0.94
N LEU A 181 2.94 -2.38 1.81
CA LEU A 181 4.04 -3.26 1.48
C LEU A 181 3.55 -4.69 1.24
N ASP A 182 4.00 -5.33 0.16
CA ASP A 182 3.76 -6.75 -0.15
C ASP A 182 5.07 -7.53 -0.41
N PRO A 183 6.00 -7.60 0.56
CA PRO A 183 7.31 -8.22 0.33
C PRO A 183 7.22 -9.73 0.14
N GLY A 184 6.10 -10.35 0.56
CA GLY A 184 5.81 -11.76 0.38
C GLY A 184 5.17 -12.10 -0.97
N PHE A 185 4.89 -11.08 -1.79
CA PHE A 185 4.22 -11.22 -3.08
C PHE A 185 2.87 -11.95 -2.99
N GLN A 186 2.06 -11.61 -1.98
CA GLN A 186 0.71 -12.13 -1.78
C GLN A 186 -0.18 -11.86 -3.01
N MET A 187 -0.03 -10.69 -3.61
CA MET A 187 -0.76 -10.30 -4.83
C MET A 187 -0.32 -11.10 -6.06
N GLY A 188 0.80 -11.82 -6.00
CA GLY A 188 1.32 -12.64 -7.09
C GLY A 188 0.43 -13.81 -7.51
N SER A 189 -0.61 -14.12 -6.74
CA SER A 189 -1.63 -15.10 -7.13
C SER A 189 -2.62 -14.58 -8.19
N TYR A 190 -2.70 -13.26 -8.40
CA TYR A 190 -3.67 -12.63 -9.29
C TYR A 190 -3.12 -12.22 -10.66
N PHE A 191 -1.80 -12.19 -10.82
CA PHE A 191 -1.18 -11.71 -12.04
C PHE A 191 0.20 -12.31 -12.28
N ASN A 192 0.71 -12.20 -13.51
CA ASN A 192 2.07 -12.59 -13.82
C ASN A 192 3.06 -11.50 -13.38
N ARG A 193 4.01 -11.85 -12.50
CA ARG A 193 5.10 -10.94 -12.07
C ARG A 193 5.82 -10.24 -13.24
N ALA A 194 5.99 -10.91 -14.37
CA ALA A 194 6.66 -10.33 -15.55
C ALA A 194 5.81 -9.28 -16.29
N ALA A 195 4.54 -9.14 -15.92
CA ALA A 195 3.56 -8.24 -16.51
C ALA A 195 3.15 -7.09 -15.56
N THR A 196 3.94 -6.80 -14.52
CA THR A 196 3.76 -5.61 -13.66
C THR A 196 3.76 -4.32 -14.51
N PRO A 197 2.89 -3.31 -14.23
CA PRO A 197 1.95 -3.21 -13.10
C PRO A 197 0.73 -4.11 -13.23
N MET A 198 0.00 -4.30 -12.13
CA MET A 198 -1.37 -4.86 -12.17
C MET A 198 -2.35 -3.83 -11.62
N ASN A 199 -3.42 -3.59 -12.36
CA ASN A 199 -4.58 -2.84 -11.89
C ASN A 199 -5.78 -3.79 -11.76
N MET A 200 -6.34 -3.88 -10.56
CA MET A 200 -7.51 -4.71 -10.28
C MET A 200 -8.64 -3.84 -9.75
N LEU A 201 -9.83 -4.03 -10.31
CA LEU A 201 -11.03 -3.38 -9.83
C LEU A 201 -11.89 -4.39 -9.07
N VAL A 202 -12.28 -4.04 -7.85
CA VAL A 202 -13.07 -4.88 -6.95
C VAL A 202 -14.35 -4.14 -6.56
N ASP A 203 -15.46 -4.87 -6.53
CA ASP A 203 -16.74 -4.38 -6.01
C ASP A 203 -16.68 -4.32 -4.48
N ALA A 204 -16.78 -3.12 -3.91
CA ALA A 204 -16.62 -2.93 -2.46
C ALA A 204 -17.75 -3.56 -1.64
N LYS A 205 -18.93 -3.81 -2.23
CA LYS A 205 -20.06 -4.43 -1.53
C LYS A 205 -19.89 -5.94 -1.39
N THR A 206 -19.37 -6.58 -2.42
CA THR A 206 -19.32 -8.05 -2.55
C THR A 206 -17.91 -8.62 -2.50
N MET A 207 -16.89 -7.76 -2.48
CA MET A 207 -15.47 -8.11 -2.63
C MET A 207 -15.18 -8.94 -3.89
N ARG A 208 -16.02 -8.83 -4.93
CA ARG A 208 -15.83 -9.54 -6.19
C ARG A 208 -14.86 -8.81 -7.09
N ILE A 209 -13.95 -9.55 -7.69
CA ILE A 209 -13.04 -9.06 -8.72
C ILE A 209 -13.85 -8.77 -9.98
N LEU A 210 -13.90 -7.51 -10.40
CA LEU A 210 -14.57 -7.08 -11.62
C LEU A 210 -13.63 -7.13 -12.83
N ARG A 211 -12.35 -6.80 -12.59
CA ARG A 211 -11.35 -6.69 -13.64
C ARG A 211 -9.95 -6.91 -13.07
N ILE A 212 -9.08 -7.50 -13.90
CA ILE A 212 -7.62 -7.54 -13.69
C ILE A 212 -7.01 -7.10 -15.02
N GLU A 213 -6.15 -6.10 -14.98
CA GLU A 213 -5.34 -5.64 -16.12
C GLU A 213 -3.86 -5.67 -15.72
N GLU A 214 -3.03 -6.09 -16.66
CA GLU A 214 -1.59 -6.23 -16.48
C GLU A 214 -0.86 -5.39 -17.54
N GLY A 215 0.29 -4.86 -17.16
CA GLY A 215 1.12 -4.03 -18.03
C GLY A 215 0.56 -2.62 -18.17
N TRP A 216 1.21 -1.85 -19.03
CA TRP A 216 0.80 -0.49 -19.33
C TRP A 216 0.89 -0.23 -20.84
N SER A 217 -0.15 0.38 -21.38
CA SER A 217 -0.11 1.05 -22.67
C SER A 217 -1.00 2.28 -22.67
N VAL A 218 -0.70 3.24 -23.56
CA VAL A 218 -1.44 4.50 -23.67
C VAL A 218 -2.91 4.26 -24.07
N GLU A 219 -3.17 3.24 -24.91
CA GLU A 219 -4.53 2.85 -25.27
C GLU A 219 -5.24 2.18 -24.09
N GLU A 220 -4.55 1.32 -23.35
CA GLU A 220 -5.10 0.61 -22.18
C GLU A 220 -5.43 1.54 -21.02
N ASP A 221 -4.63 2.58 -20.76
CA ASP A 221 -4.91 3.59 -19.71
C ASP A 221 -6.28 4.25 -19.93
N SER A 222 -6.57 4.67 -21.16
CA SER A 222 -7.90 5.19 -21.50
C SER A 222 -9.00 4.14 -21.35
N SER A 223 -8.69 2.87 -21.60
CA SER A 223 -9.65 1.77 -21.52
C SER A 223 -9.98 1.40 -20.07
N TYR A 224 -8.99 1.46 -19.17
CA TYR A 224 -9.15 1.18 -17.76
C TYR A 224 -10.08 2.19 -17.10
N TRP A 225 -9.83 3.48 -17.31
CA TRP A 225 -10.69 4.53 -16.75
C TRP A 225 -12.10 4.48 -17.33
N ASN A 226 -12.28 4.18 -18.61
CA ASN A 226 -13.62 3.95 -19.18
C ASN A 226 -14.36 2.79 -18.49
N LEU A 227 -13.64 1.76 -18.05
CA LEU A 227 -14.22 0.66 -17.30
C LEU A 227 -14.57 1.08 -15.87
N VAL A 228 -13.71 1.84 -15.19
CA VAL A 228 -14.03 2.42 -13.86
C VAL A 228 -15.29 3.28 -13.94
N GLU A 229 -15.39 4.15 -14.96
CA GLU A 229 -16.56 4.98 -15.23
C GLU A 229 -17.82 4.15 -15.48
N TYR A 230 -17.70 3.10 -16.30
CA TYR A 230 -18.80 2.18 -16.56
C TYR A 230 -19.29 1.51 -15.26
N GLU A 231 -18.39 0.95 -14.46
CA GLU A 231 -18.75 0.26 -13.22
C GLU A 231 -19.32 1.22 -12.16
N LEU A 232 -18.83 2.47 -12.09
CA LEU A 232 -19.42 3.52 -11.26
C LEU A 232 -20.85 3.86 -11.69
N SER A 233 -21.12 3.91 -13.01
CA SER A 233 -22.44 4.22 -13.53
C SER A 233 -23.51 3.19 -13.15
N LEU A 234 -23.10 1.93 -12.94
CA LEU A 234 -23.98 0.84 -12.50
C LEU A 234 -24.32 0.90 -11.00
N ARG A 235 -23.64 1.75 -10.23
CA ARG A 235 -23.67 1.80 -8.76
C ARG A 235 -24.14 3.16 -8.21
N GLN A 236 -24.94 3.90 -8.99
CA GLN A 236 -25.53 5.18 -8.55
C GLN A 236 -26.59 5.01 -7.48
#